data_AF-A0A951B183-F1
#
_entry.id   AF-A0A951B183-F1
#
_cell.length_a   1.000
_cell.length_b   1.000
_cell.length_c   1.000
_cell.angle_alpha   90.00
_cell.angle_beta   90.00
_cell.angle_gamma   90.00
#
_symmetry.space_group_name_H-M   'P 1'
#
loop_
_entity.id
_entity.type
_entity.pdbx_description
1 polymer ?
#
loop_
_entity_poly.entity_id
_entity_poly.type
_entity_poly.pdbx_seq_one_letter_code
_entity_poly.pdbx_strand_id
1 'polypeptide(L)' 'MIASFYLSTVTGEELLTVQAHDRDPFVTLTIREHSIDLTRDEARKAADALRACALTDPS' A
#
# COMPACT_ATOMS: atom_id res chain seq x y z
N MET A 1 -6.52 -12.92 2.49
CA MET A 1 -6.85 -11.75 3.34
C MET A 1 -6.93 -10.48 2.48
N ILE A 2 -7.91 -9.60 2.71
CA ILE A 2 -8.00 -8.28 2.07
C ILE A 2 -8.01 -7.22 3.17
N ALA A 3 -7.20 -6.18 3.00
CA ALA A 3 -7.18 -5.01 3.86
C ALA A 3 -7.35 -3.76 3.00
N SER A 4 -8.24 -2.86 3.40
CA SER A 4 -8.48 -1.60 2.68
C SER A 4 -8.34 -0.43 3.64
N PHE A 5 -7.74 0.66 3.19
CA PHE A 5 -7.62 1.89 3.96
C PHE A 5 -7.67 3.11 3.06
N TYR A 6 -8.19 4.20 3.62
CA TYR A 6 -8.21 5.49 2.95
C TYR A 6 -6.88 6.20 3.17
N LEU A 7 -6.30 6.66 2.07
CA LEU A 7 -5.05 7.40 2.02
C LEU A 7 -5.38 8.83 1.65
N SER A 8 -5.16 9.77 2.58
CA SER A 8 -5.25 11.20 2.24
C SER A 8 -4.03 11.57 1.42
N THR A 9 -4.21 11.86 0.14
CA THR A 9 -3.18 12.32 -0.78
C THR A 9 -3.31 13.81 -1.04
N VAL A 10 -2.27 14.44 -1.61
CA VAL A 10 -2.33 15.86 -2.04
C VAL A 10 -3.42 16.12 -3.08
N THR A 11 -3.90 15.09 -3.77
CA THR A 11 -4.98 15.17 -4.76
C THR A 11 -6.35 14.78 -4.21
N GLY A 12 -6.46 14.41 -2.92
CA GLY A 12 -7.69 13.98 -2.27
C GLY A 12 -7.57 12.63 -1.54
N GLU A 13 -8.65 12.18 -0.91
CA GLU A 13 -8.70 10.84 -0.33
C GLU A 13 -8.80 9.76 -1.41
N GLU A 14 -7.91 8.78 -1.32
CA GLU A 14 -7.83 7.66 -2.26
C GLU A 14 -7.97 6.35 -1.49
N LEU A 15 -8.73 5.39 -2.06
CA LEU A 15 -8.87 4.08 -1.45
C LEU A 15 -7.68 3.19 -1.86
N LEU A 16 -6.86 2.80 -0.88
CA LEU A 16 -5.85 1.77 -1.06
C LEU A 16 -6.45 0.42 -0.68
N THR A 17 -6.35 -0.55 -1.58
CA THR A 17 -6.70 -1.94 -1.30
C THR A 17 -5.47 -2.83 -1.43
N VAL A 18 -5.25 -3.66 -0.41
CA VAL A 18 -4.19 -4.65 -0.32
C VAL A 18 -4.84 -6.02 -0.28
N GLN A 19 -4.52 -6.86 -1.26
CA GLN A 19 -5.03 -8.22 -1.32
C GLN A 19 -3.86 -9.20 -1.23
N ALA A 20 -3.87 -10.02 -0.17
CA ALA A 20 -2.94 -11.12 0.01
C ALA A 20 -3.70 -12.44 -0.21
N HIS A 21 -3.19 -13.29 -1.09
CA HIS A 21 -3.73 -14.62 -1.31
C HIS A 21 -2.98 -15.65 -0.46
N ASP A 22 -3.73 -16.51 0.22
CA ASP A 22 -3.12 -17.59 0.98
C ASP A 22 -2.46 -18.55 0.00
N ARG A 23 -1.15 -18.80 0.21
CA ARG A 23 -0.22 -19.57 -0.65
C ARG A 23 0.40 -18.81 -1.82
N ASP A 24 0.04 -17.55 -2.03
CA ASP A 24 0.70 -16.70 -3.02
C ASP A 24 1.88 -15.93 -2.36
N PRO A 25 3.09 -15.91 -2.97
CA PRO A 25 4.17 -15.05 -2.53
C PRO A 25 3.96 -13.56 -2.87
N PHE A 26 2.96 -13.24 -3.69
CA PHE A 26 2.63 -11.89 -4.12
C PHE A 26 1.48 -11.27 -3.32
N VAL A 27 1.46 -9.95 -3.30
CA VAL A 27 0.43 -9.09 -2.73
C VAL A 27 0.05 -8.09 -3.79
N THR A 28 -1.24 -8.02 -4.11
CA THR A 28 -1.74 -7.03 -5.06
C THR A 28 -2.07 -5.75 -4.32
N LEU A 29 -1.47 -4.65 -4.77
CA LEU A 29 -1.73 -3.30 -4.30
C LEU A 29 -2.55 -2.56 -5.37
N THR A 30 -3.72 -2.07 -5.00
CA THR A 30 -4.59 -1.29 -5.89
C THR A 30 -4.77 0.12 -5.37
N ILE A 31 -4.41 1.11 -6.19
CA ILE A 31 -4.70 2.53 -6.00
C ILE A 31 -5.51 2.99 -7.20
N ARG A 32 -6.73 3.50 -6.97
CA ARG A 32 -7.64 3.92 -8.05
C ARG A 32 -7.89 2.75 -9.02
N GLU A 33 -7.49 2.93 -10.27
CA GLU A 33 -7.60 1.95 -11.35
C GLU A 33 -6.26 1.27 -11.68
N HIS A 34 -5.21 1.56 -10.90
CA HIS A 34 -3.90 0.97 -11.07
C HIS A 34 -3.67 -0.13 -10.04
N SER A 35 -3.32 -1.31 -10.52
CA SER A 35 -2.93 -2.45 -9.69
C SER A 35 -1.51 -2.87 -10.02
N ILE A 36 -0.74 -3.17 -8.97
CA ILE A 36 0.60 -3.71 -9.07
C ILE A 36 0.74 -4.91 -8.15
N ASP A 37 1.33 -5.98 -8.66
CA ASP A 37 1.70 -7.14 -7.86
C ASP A 37 3.09 -6.95 -7.30
N LEU A 38 3.20 -7.04 -5.98
CA LEU A 38 4.44 -6.91 -5.25
C LEU A 38 4.76 -8.23 -4.57
N THR A 39 6.02 -8.65 -4.58
CA THR A 39 6.48 -9.68 -3.65
C THR A 39 6.31 -9.20 -2.21
N ARG A 40 6.27 -10.12 -1.23
CA ARG A 40 6.25 -9.73 0.20
C ARG A 40 7.39 -8.79 0.59
N ASP A 41 8.58 -8.95 0.00
CA ASP A 41 9.73 -8.09 0.29
C ASP A 41 9.56 -6.68 -0.29
N GLU A 42 9.01 -6.56 -1.49
CA GLU A 42 8.70 -5.26 -2.09
C GLU A 42 7.58 -4.55 -1.35
N ALA A 43 6.52 -5.28 -0.98
CA ALA A 43 5.44 -4.74 -0.15
C ALA A 43 5.97 -4.24 1.20
N ARG A 44 6.89 -4.97 1.83
CA ARG A 44 7.56 -4.56 3.07
C ARG A 44 8.37 -3.28 2.87
N LYS A 45 9.21 -3.21 1.83
CA LYS A 45 10.00 -2.01 1.50
C LYS A 45 9.11 -0.80 1.23
N ALA A 46 8.01 -0.98 0.51
CA ALA A 46 7.05 0.08 0.24
C ALA A 46 6.39 0.59 1.53
N ALA A 47 5.96 -0.32 2.41
CA ALA A 47 5.41 0.04 3.72
C ALA A 47 6.42 0.79 4.59
N ASP A 48 7.69 0.37 4.60
CA ASP A 48 8.74 1.02 5.38
C ASP A 48 9.07 2.41 4.83
N ALA A 49 9.09 2.60 3.51
CA ALA A 49 9.25 3.90 2.88
C ALA A 49 8.08 4.84 3.23
N LEU A 50 6.83 4.35 3.17
CA LEU A 50 5.65 5.13 3.56
C LEU A 50 5.70 5.56 5.03
N ARG A 51 6.11 4.66 5.94
CA ARG A 51 6.29 5.00 7.36
C ARG A 51 7.40 6.02 7.55
N ALA A 52 8.52 5.88 6.86
CA ALA A 52 9.61 6.84 6.92
C ALA A 52 9.14 8.23 6.46
N CYS A 53 8.39 8.31 5.36
CA CYS A 53 7.78 9.56 4.89
C CYS A 53 6.81 10.17 5.90
N ALA A 54 5.96 9.36 6.52
CA ALA A 54 5.01 9.83 7.54
C ALA A 54 5.73 10.35 8.81
N LEU A 55 6.88 9.77 9.18
CA LEU A 55 7.68 10.20 10.33
C LEU A 55 8.51 11.46 10.04
N THR A 56 8.80 11.75 8.78
CA THR A 56 9.49 12.98 8.37
C THR A 56 8.57 14.18 8.25
N ASP A 57 7.26 14.03 8.44
CA ASP A 57 6.31 15.14 8.44
C ASP A 57 6.24 15.75 9.84
N PRO A 58 6.83 16.95 10.09
CA PRO A 58 6.71 17.65 11.36
C PRO A 58 5.45 18.50 11.29
N SER A 59 4.28 17.87 11.38
CA SER A 59 3.02 18.59 11.61
C SER A 59 2.79 18.85 13.10
#